data_AF-A0A971UQ29-F1
#
_entry.id   AF-A0A971UQ29-F1
#
_cell.length_a   1.000
_cell.length_b   1.000
_cell.length_c   1.000
_cell.angle_alpha   90.00
_cell.angle_beta   90.00
_cell.angle_gamma   90.00
#
_symmetry.space_group_name_H-M   'P 1'
#
loop_
_entity.id
_entity.type
_entity.pdbx_description
1 polymer ?
#
loop_
_entity_poly.entity_id
_entity_poly.type
_entity_poly.pdbx_seq_one_letter_code
_entity_poly.pdbx_strand_id
1 'polypeptide(L)'
;MSSRRRVVLVAMALLAAAVCAADAWAIERFPPPDFYSGHQLPELDQRPLRLPPWMDRVHVAALATGLALSTWFSLRLRSRTAIRWLAVASLVYFGFYLGGCVCPIGSIQNVTLALADADYTLPVSVVFIFALPVVFALLFGRVFCSGVCPLGAIQDLVLIRPLRVPLWLQSVLGLVPFVYLGAAILMAATDSFFIVCRWDPFVGFFRLDGNLPVMILGGVLLIVSTFVGRPYCRFLCPYGALLGLCSRVAWKHVTITPDECVNCRLCEDACPFGAIRPATTEEDA
;
A
#
# COMPACT_ATOMS: atom_id res chain seq x y z
N MET A 1 -12.98 14.51 27.89
CA MET A 1 -12.34 15.42 26.91
C MET A 1 -12.77 15.02 25.50
N SER A 2 -13.52 15.88 24.80
CA SER A 2 -14.31 15.51 23.61
C SER A 2 -13.46 15.05 22.42
N SER A 3 -13.93 14.02 21.70
CA SER A 3 -13.25 13.45 20.52
C SER A 3 -12.97 14.50 19.43
N ARG A 4 -13.81 15.53 19.32
CA ARG A 4 -13.60 16.68 18.42
C ARG A 4 -12.29 17.43 18.69
N ARG A 5 -11.94 17.69 19.96
CA ARG A 5 -10.68 18.39 20.29
C ARG A 5 -9.45 17.56 19.91
N ARG A 6 -9.52 16.23 20.04
CA ARG A 6 -8.41 15.35 19.66
C ARG A 6 -8.24 15.25 18.15
N VAL A 7 -9.34 15.20 17.39
CA VAL A 7 -9.30 15.19 15.91
C VAL A 7 -8.77 16.51 15.37
N VAL A 8 -9.17 17.66 15.95
CA VAL A 8 -8.65 18.97 15.57
C VAL A 8 -7.16 19.09 15.89
N LEU A 9 -6.70 18.56 17.03
CA LEU A 9 -5.27 18.52 17.37
C LEU A 9 -4.46 17.65 16.40
N VAL A 10 -4.98 16.49 15.98
CA VAL A 10 -4.31 15.64 14.99
C VAL A 10 -4.30 16.29 13.61
N ALA A 11 -5.41 16.91 13.19
CA ALA A 11 -5.48 17.64 11.92
C ALA A 11 -4.52 18.84 11.90
N MET A 12 -4.43 19.60 13.00
CA MET A 12 -3.47 20.69 13.13
C MET A 12 -2.02 20.20 13.21
N ALA A 13 -1.76 19.05 13.84
CA ALA A 13 -0.43 18.44 13.84
C ALA A 13 -0.01 17.96 12.44
N LEU A 14 -0.95 17.40 11.66
CA LEU A 14 -0.72 17.01 10.27
C LEU A 14 -0.52 18.23 9.35
N LEU A 15 -1.27 19.32 9.57
CA LEU A 15 -1.11 20.58 8.83
C LEU A 15 0.22 21.28 9.19
N ALA A 16 0.58 21.29 10.47
CA ALA A 16 1.87 21.84 10.93
C ALA A 16 3.04 21.01 10.38
N ALA A 17 2.92 19.67 10.36
CA ALA A 17 3.93 18.81 9.74
C ALA A 17 4.03 19.04 8.21
N ALA A 18 2.90 19.30 7.53
CA ALA A 18 2.90 19.63 6.11
C ALA A 18 3.55 21.01 5.83
N VAL A 19 3.34 21.99 6.71
CA VAL A 19 3.95 23.33 6.59
C VAL A 19 5.45 23.28 6.90
N CYS A 20 5.89 22.52 7.93
CA CYS A 20 7.31 22.34 8.21
C CYS A 20 8.06 21.54 7.13
N ALA A 21 7.36 20.77 6.30
CA ALA A 21 7.96 20.08 5.16
C ALA A 21 8.13 20.97 3.92
N ALA A 22 7.54 22.17 3.89
CA ALA A 22 7.66 23.10 2.77
C ALA A 22 9.00 23.86 2.75
N ASP A 23 9.65 24.00 3.91
CA ASP A 23 10.98 24.62 4.04
C ASP A 23 12.10 23.59 3.91
N ALA A 24 12.07 22.77 2.86
CA ALA A 24 13.25 22.04 2.42
C ALA A 24 14.06 22.96 1.49
N TRP A 25 14.93 23.78 2.07
CA TRP A 25 15.92 24.51 1.29
C TRP A 25 16.83 23.48 0.63
N ALA A 26 16.77 23.42 -0.70
CA ALA A 26 17.69 22.63 -1.49
C ALA A 26 19.08 23.26 -1.32
N ILE A 27 19.86 22.74 -0.37
CA ILE A 27 21.30 22.99 -0.34
C ILE A 27 21.85 22.28 -1.57
N GLU A 28 22.30 23.06 -2.56
CA GLU A 28 23.13 22.56 -3.66
C GLU A 28 24.37 21.93 -3.04
N ARG A 29 24.31 20.60 -2.82
CA ARG A 29 25.40 19.84 -2.22
C ARG A 29 26.56 19.63 -3.19
N PHE A 30 26.36 19.96 -4.47
CA PHE A 30 27.35 19.87 -5.51
C PHE A 30 27.44 21.20 -6.25
N PRO A 31 28.60 21.87 -6.27
CA PRO A 31 28.80 23.03 -7.13
C PRO A 31 28.58 22.63 -8.61
N PRO A 32 28.07 23.53 -9.46
CA PRO A 32 27.92 23.25 -10.89
C PRO A 32 29.28 22.84 -11.47
N PRO A 33 29.33 21.80 -12.33
CA PRO A 33 30.59 21.29 -12.85
C PRO A 33 31.31 22.35 -13.68
N ASP A 34 32.60 22.52 -13.45
CA ASP A 34 33.46 23.39 -14.25
C ASP A 34 33.61 22.81 -15.67
N PHE A 35 32.90 23.39 -16.64
CA PHE A 35 32.91 22.94 -18.05
C PHE A 35 34.24 23.19 -18.77
N TYR A 36 35.20 23.88 -18.14
CA TYR A 36 36.47 24.28 -18.75
C TYR A 36 37.63 23.30 -18.49
N SER A 37 37.46 22.31 -17.60
CA SER A 37 38.56 21.44 -17.12
C SER A 37 38.56 20.01 -17.68
N GLY A 38 37.78 19.72 -18.73
CA GLY A 38 37.71 18.36 -19.29
C GLY A 38 37.09 17.34 -18.32
N HIS A 39 36.20 17.82 -17.44
CA HIS A 39 35.49 17.00 -16.48
C HIS A 39 34.68 15.91 -17.20
N GLN A 40 35.15 14.67 -17.15
CA GLN A 40 34.35 13.52 -17.54
C GLN A 40 33.31 13.31 -16.46
N LEU A 41 32.03 13.41 -16.84
CA LEU A 41 30.94 12.94 -15.99
C LEU A 41 31.30 11.54 -15.53
N PRO A 42 31.34 11.26 -14.21
CA PRO A 42 31.46 9.88 -13.77
C PRO A 42 30.30 9.14 -14.43
N GLU A 43 30.61 8.05 -15.14
CA GLU A 43 29.56 7.11 -15.53
C GLU A 43 28.84 6.79 -14.23
N LEU A 44 27.59 7.26 -14.14
CA LEU A 44 26.70 6.80 -13.11
C LEU A 44 26.70 5.30 -13.32
N ASP A 45 27.32 4.58 -12.39
CA ASP A 45 27.17 3.14 -12.22
C ASP A 45 25.70 2.97 -11.85
N GLN A 46 24.84 3.13 -12.86
CA GLN A 46 23.53 2.56 -12.91
C GLN A 46 23.83 1.07 -12.92
N ARG A 47 24.18 0.53 -11.76
CA ARG A 47 23.81 -0.82 -11.44
C ARG A 47 22.30 -0.70 -11.24
N PRO A 48 21.45 -1.01 -12.25
CA PRO A 48 20.26 -1.72 -11.84
C PRO A 48 20.82 -2.85 -10.99
N LEU A 49 20.26 -3.05 -9.81
CA LEU A 49 20.39 -4.32 -9.14
C LEU A 49 19.76 -5.34 -10.11
N ARG A 50 20.50 -5.75 -11.17
CA ARG A 50 20.17 -6.82 -12.09
C ARG A 50 20.38 -8.06 -11.24
N LEU A 51 19.40 -8.30 -10.38
CA LEU A 51 19.18 -9.63 -9.84
C LEU A 51 19.19 -10.56 -11.07
N PRO A 52 19.91 -11.69 -11.01
CA PRO A 52 19.97 -12.57 -12.15
C PRO A 52 18.54 -12.96 -12.56
N PRO A 53 18.24 -13.11 -13.86
CA PRO A 53 16.86 -13.23 -14.36
C PRO A 53 16.05 -14.43 -13.81
N TRP A 54 16.69 -15.36 -13.12
CA TRP A 54 16.00 -16.41 -12.35
C TRP A 54 15.39 -15.87 -11.05
N MET A 55 15.99 -14.86 -10.43
CA MET A 55 15.55 -14.26 -9.17
C MET A 55 14.22 -13.51 -9.34
N ASP A 56 14.04 -12.80 -10.46
CA ASP A 56 12.77 -12.17 -10.83
C ASP A 56 11.62 -13.19 -10.89
N ARG A 57 11.89 -14.36 -11.48
CA ARG A 57 10.93 -15.46 -11.55
C ARG A 57 10.62 -16.02 -10.16
N VAL A 58 11.62 -16.11 -9.29
CA VAL A 58 11.45 -16.52 -7.90
C VAL A 58 10.54 -15.55 -7.15
N HIS A 59 10.71 -14.24 -7.34
CA HIS A 59 9.86 -13.24 -6.67
C HIS A 59 8.41 -13.28 -7.15
N VAL A 60 8.18 -13.43 -8.46
CA VAL A 60 6.84 -13.63 -9.01
C VAL A 60 6.21 -14.92 -8.49
N ALA A 61 6.97 -16.02 -8.43
CA ALA A 61 6.49 -17.28 -7.88
C ALA A 61 6.17 -17.18 -6.37
N ALA A 62 6.99 -16.47 -5.60
CA ALA A 62 6.75 -16.19 -4.19
C ALA A 62 5.47 -15.37 -4.00
N LEU A 63 5.25 -14.35 -4.83
CA LEU A 63 4.02 -13.53 -4.81
C LEU A 63 2.79 -14.38 -5.11
N ALA A 64 2.83 -15.19 -6.18
CA ALA A 64 1.74 -16.08 -6.56
C ALA A 64 1.42 -17.10 -5.46
N THR A 65 2.45 -17.68 -4.85
CA THR A 65 2.31 -18.62 -3.74
C THR A 65 1.71 -17.94 -2.51
N GLY A 66 2.19 -16.74 -2.17
CA GLY A 66 1.64 -15.94 -1.07
C GLY A 66 0.17 -15.59 -1.28
N LEU A 67 -0.22 -15.23 -2.51
CA LEU A 67 -1.62 -14.97 -2.87
C LEU A 67 -2.48 -16.23 -2.75
N ALA A 68 -2.01 -17.37 -3.27
CA ALA A 68 -2.72 -18.64 -3.15
C ALA A 68 -2.91 -19.08 -1.69
N LEU A 69 -1.85 -18.97 -0.87
CA LEU A 69 -1.90 -19.23 0.56
C LEU A 69 -2.85 -18.26 1.27
N SER A 70 -2.79 -16.97 0.96
CA SER A 70 -3.68 -15.97 1.56
C SER A 70 -5.15 -16.24 1.21
N THR A 71 -5.45 -16.63 -0.03
CA THR A 71 -6.79 -17.05 -0.44
C THR A 71 -7.22 -18.31 0.30
N TRP A 72 -6.36 -19.33 0.37
CA TRP A 72 -6.65 -20.59 1.05
C TRP A 72 -6.93 -20.38 2.55
N PHE A 73 -6.09 -19.58 3.22
CA PHE A 73 -6.25 -19.25 4.63
C PHE A 73 -7.49 -18.39 4.89
N SER A 74 -7.83 -17.47 3.99
CA SER A 74 -9.01 -16.62 4.11
C SER A 74 -10.32 -17.37 3.87
N LEU A 75 -10.39 -18.20 2.83
CA LEU A 75 -11.64 -18.81 2.40
C LEU A 75 -11.90 -20.20 2.97
N ARG A 76 -10.86 -21.04 3.12
CA ARG A 76 -11.02 -22.44 3.52
C ARG A 76 -10.64 -22.67 4.97
N LEU A 77 -9.44 -22.26 5.39
CA LEU A 77 -8.97 -22.48 6.77
C LEU A 77 -9.59 -21.48 7.76
N ARG A 78 -10.02 -20.30 7.28
CA ARG A 78 -10.65 -19.20 8.03
C ARG A 78 -9.90 -18.81 9.33
N SER A 79 -8.58 -19.01 9.35
CA SER A 79 -7.76 -18.77 10.55
C SER A 79 -7.05 -17.42 10.51
N ARG A 80 -7.40 -16.55 11.47
CA ARG A 80 -6.72 -15.24 11.65
C ARG A 80 -5.24 -15.39 12.01
N THR A 81 -4.87 -16.46 12.69
CA THR A 81 -3.48 -16.71 13.10
C THR A 81 -2.61 -17.08 11.90
N ALA A 82 -3.13 -17.91 10.98
CA ALA A 82 -2.41 -18.25 9.75
C ALA A 82 -2.16 -17.02 8.87
N ILE A 83 -3.17 -16.15 8.72
CA ILE A 83 -3.03 -14.89 7.96
C ILE A 83 -2.01 -13.95 8.62
N ARG A 84 -2.01 -13.82 9.96
CA ARG A 84 -1.02 -13.00 10.68
C ARG A 84 0.40 -13.50 10.45
N TRP A 85 0.65 -14.81 10.55
CA TRP A 85 1.98 -15.37 10.29
C TRP A 85 2.41 -15.20 8.84
N LEU A 86 1.49 -15.39 7.88
CA LEU A 86 1.77 -15.13 6.47
C LEU A 86 2.12 -13.66 6.22
N ALA A 87 1.41 -12.73 6.86
CA ALA A 87 1.68 -11.29 6.77
C ALA A 87 3.05 -10.93 7.34
N VAL A 88 3.45 -11.52 8.48
CA VAL A 88 4.78 -11.32 9.08
C VAL A 88 5.87 -11.90 8.17
N ALA A 89 5.69 -13.11 7.63
CA ALA A 89 6.64 -13.70 6.68
C ALA A 89 6.79 -12.84 5.41
N SER A 90 5.67 -12.34 4.89
CA SER A 90 5.64 -11.45 3.72
C SER A 90 6.29 -10.08 4.02
N LEU A 91 6.13 -9.56 5.24
CA LEU A 91 6.80 -8.34 5.70
C LEU A 91 8.32 -8.50 5.71
N VAL A 92 8.83 -9.61 6.25
CA VAL A 92 10.27 -9.88 6.29
C VAL A 92 10.82 -10.07 4.87
N TYR A 93 10.14 -10.85 4.03
CA TYR A 93 10.62 -11.17 2.69
C TYR A 93 10.44 -10.01 1.68
N PHE A 94 9.21 -9.53 1.46
CA PHE A 94 8.94 -8.47 0.47
C PHE A 94 9.26 -7.07 0.99
N GLY A 95 9.17 -6.85 2.29
CA GLY A 95 9.54 -5.58 2.92
C GLY A 95 11.04 -5.45 3.07
N PHE A 96 11.61 -6.09 4.09
CA PHE A 96 13.01 -5.87 4.49
C PHE A 96 14.04 -6.56 3.59
N TYR A 97 13.84 -7.83 3.21
CA TYR A 97 14.82 -8.55 2.39
C TYR A 97 14.91 -8.00 0.96
N LEU A 98 13.77 -7.66 0.36
CA LEU A 98 13.70 -7.09 -1.00
C LEU A 98 13.70 -5.55 -1.03
N GLY A 99 13.75 -4.89 0.12
CA GLY A 99 13.71 -3.42 0.22
C GLY A 99 12.50 -2.79 -0.49
N GLY A 100 11.36 -3.50 -0.51
CA GLY A 100 10.14 -3.05 -1.19
C GLY A 100 10.22 -2.97 -2.72
N CYS A 101 11.24 -3.52 -3.40
CA CYS A 101 11.38 -3.40 -4.86
C CYS A 101 10.29 -4.13 -5.65
N VAL A 102 9.67 -5.15 -5.07
CA VAL A 102 8.53 -5.87 -5.66
C VAL A 102 7.24 -5.16 -5.23
N CYS A 103 7.02 -3.96 -5.75
CA CYS A 103 5.91 -3.10 -5.35
C CYS A 103 4.83 -3.01 -6.45
N PRO A 104 3.69 -3.71 -6.28
CA PRO A 104 2.55 -3.58 -7.19
C PRO A 104 1.98 -2.15 -7.28
N ILE A 105 2.27 -1.30 -6.28
CA ILE A 105 1.81 0.09 -6.23
C ILE A 105 2.56 0.93 -7.27
N GLY A 106 3.89 0.82 -7.32
CA GLY A 106 4.71 1.50 -8.32
C GLY A 106 4.50 0.96 -9.73
N SER A 107 4.20 -0.34 -9.87
CA SER A 107 3.97 -0.95 -11.19
C SER A 107 2.76 -0.38 -11.93
N ILE A 108 1.80 0.28 -11.26
CA ILE A 108 0.70 0.99 -11.93
C ILE A 108 1.25 2.01 -12.93
N GLN A 109 2.23 2.80 -12.50
CA GLN A 109 2.80 3.85 -13.33
C GLN A 109 3.70 3.27 -14.42
N ASN A 110 4.47 2.21 -14.15
CA ASN A 110 5.26 1.53 -15.17
C ASN A 110 4.39 0.91 -16.26
N VAL A 111 3.26 0.29 -15.89
CA VAL A 111 2.28 -0.25 -16.84
C VAL A 111 1.61 0.89 -17.62
N THR A 112 1.29 2.00 -16.96
CA THR A 112 0.70 3.16 -17.64
C THR A 112 1.65 3.75 -18.67
N LEU A 113 2.92 3.92 -18.32
CA LEU A 113 3.94 4.42 -19.24
C LEU A 113 4.13 3.46 -20.44
N ALA A 114 4.19 2.16 -20.19
CA ALA A 114 4.27 1.14 -21.24
C ALA A 114 3.04 1.11 -22.18
N LEU A 115 1.90 1.61 -21.73
CA LEU A 115 0.69 1.74 -22.56
C LEU A 115 0.64 3.07 -23.32
N ALA A 116 1.29 4.11 -22.80
CA ALA A 116 1.32 5.44 -23.39
C ALA A 116 2.45 5.60 -24.42
N ASP A 117 3.59 4.95 -24.19
CA ASP A 117 4.76 4.98 -25.05
C ASP A 117 5.08 3.58 -25.58
N ALA A 118 5.15 3.46 -26.92
CA ALA A 118 5.43 2.20 -27.60
C ALA A 118 6.91 1.78 -27.50
N ASP A 119 7.81 2.73 -27.24
CA ASP A 119 9.25 2.47 -27.14
C ASP A 119 9.68 1.99 -25.74
N TYR A 120 8.79 2.10 -24.75
CA TYR A 120 9.07 1.69 -23.38
C TYR A 120 8.95 0.16 -23.19
N THR A 121 10.09 -0.51 -23.02
CA THR A 121 10.12 -1.96 -22.77
C THR A 121 9.85 -2.30 -21.31
N LEU A 122 8.71 -2.91 -21.02
CA LEU A 122 8.34 -3.34 -19.67
C LEU A 122 8.77 -4.80 -19.41
N PRO A 123 9.55 -5.08 -18.34
CA PRO A 123 9.90 -6.46 -17.99
C PRO A 123 8.65 -7.29 -17.67
N VAL A 124 8.62 -8.53 -18.16
CA VAL A 124 7.50 -9.47 -17.96
C VAL A 124 7.22 -9.71 -16.47
N SER A 125 8.25 -9.69 -15.63
CA SER A 125 8.12 -9.81 -14.16
C SER A 125 7.25 -8.70 -13.56
N VAL A 126 7.42 -7.45 -14.01
CA VAL A 126 6.64 -6.29 -13.54
C VAL A 126 5.17 -6.43 -13.93
N VAL A 127 4.90 -6.93 -15.14
CA VAL A 127 3.53 -7.22 -15.59
C VAL A 127 2.86 -8.23 -14.66
N PHE A 128 3.53 -9.33 -14.31
CA PHE A 128 2.98 -10.31 -13.38
C PHE A 128 2.80 -9.77 -11.96
N ILE A 129 3.74 -8.97 -11.46
CA ILE A 129 3.64 -8.33 -10.14
C ILE A 129 2.42 -7.41 -10.05
N PHE A 130 2.08 -6.71 -11.13
CA PHE A 130 0.87 -5.90 -11.25
C PHE A 130 -0.40 -6.75 -11.45
N ALA A 131 -0.37 -7.69 -12.39
CA ALA A 131 -1.56 -8.41 -12.83
C ALA A 131 -2.02 -9.46 -11.81
N LEU A 132 -1.11 -10.17 -11.13
CA LEU A 132 -1.48 -11.25 -10.21
C LEU A 132 -2.40 -10.76 -9.07
N PRO A 133 -2.09 -9.69 -8.32
CA PRO A 133 -2.97 -9.27 -7.26
C PRO A 133 -4.30 -8.68 -7.78
N VAL A 134 -4.31 -8.08 -8.99
CA VAL A 134 -5.55 -7.63 -9.65
C VAL A 134 -6.45 -8.81 -10.00
N VAL A 135 -5.91 -9.86 -10.62
CA VAL A 135 -6.65 -11.08 -10.95
C VAL A 135 -7.19 -11.74 -9.68
N PHE A 136 -6.36 -11.89 -8.65
CA PHE A 136 -6.82 -12.43 -7.36
C PHE A 136 -7.88 -11.54 -6.71
N ALA A 137 -7.81 -10.20 -6.89
CA ALA A 137 -8.85 -9.30 -6.41
C ALA A 137 -10.18 -9.46 -7.14
N LEU A 138 -10.16 -9.74 -8.44
CA LEU A 138 -11.35 -10.08 -9.23
C LEU A 138 -11.92 -11.47 -8.90
N LEU A 139 -11.13 -12.39 -8.37
CA LEU A 139 -11.62 -13.74 -8.03
C LEU A 139 -12.07 -13.84 -6.57
N PHE A 140 -11.26 -13.34 -5.63
CA PHE A 140 -11.38 -13.63 -4.20
C PHE A 140 -11.44 -12.37 -3.31
N GLY A 141 -11.50 -11.18 -3.92
CA GLY A 141 -11.41 -9.91 -3.21
C GLY A 141 -10.00 -9.53 -2.79
N ARG A 142 -9.84 -8.56 -1.88
CA ARG A 142 -8.55 -7.89 -1.56
C ARG A 142 -7.56 -8.75 -0.72
N VAL A 143 -7.34 -10.00 -1.12
CA VAL A 143 -6.47 -10.98 -0.44
C VAL A 143 -5.00 -10.54 -0.37
N PHE A 144 -4.53 -9.82 -1.40
CA PHE A 144 -3.18 -9.26 -1.40
C PHE A 144 -2.94 -8.34 -0.20
N CYS A 145 -3.86 -7.41 0.03
CA CYS A 145 -3.75 -6.48 1.15
C CYS A 145 -3.82 -7.21 2.49
N SER A 146 -4.61 -8.29 2.63
CA SER A 146 -4.76 -8.97 3.92
C SER A 146 -3.55 -9.78 4.36
N GLY A 147 -2.87 -10.49 3.45
CA GLY A 147 -1.84 -11.47 3.82
C GLY A 147 -0.46 -11.30 3.20
N VAL A 148 -0.34 -10.57 2.08
CA VAL A 148 0.90 -10.54 1.28
C VAL A 148 1.55 -9.17 1.26
N CYS A 149 0.76 -8.10 1.32
CA CYS A 149 1.27 -6.73 1.26
C CYS A 149 2.08 -6.37 2.53
N PRO A 150 3.40 -6.07 2.40
CA PRO A 150 4.22 -5.72 3.56
C PRO A 150 3.78 -4.40 4.20
N LEU A 151 3.26 -3.45 3.41
CA LEU A 151 2.71 -2.18 3.93
C LEU A 151 1.46 -2.42 4.79
N GLY A 152 0.61 -3.37 4.41
CA GLY A 152 -0.56 -3.74 5.22
C GLY A 152 -0.13 -4.44 6.51
N ALA A 153 0.85 -5.33 6.41
CA ALA A 153 1.36 -6.11 7.53
C ALA A 153 1.98 -5.23 8.62
N ILE A 154 2.83 -4.26 8.26
CA ILE A 154 3.44 -3.37 9.25
C ILE A 154 2.40 -2.51 9.97
N GLN A 155 1.37 -2.04 9.26
CA GLN A 155 0.29 -1.24 9.84
C GLN A 155 -0.60 -2.04 10.79
N ASP A 156 -0.87 -3.31 10.48
CA ASP A 156 -1.62 -4.19 11.38
C ASP A 156 -0.81 -4.59 12.61
N LEU A 157 0.52 -4.69 12.49
CA LEU A 157 1.40 -5.07 13.59
C LEU A 157 1.53 -3.96 14.64
N VAL A 158 1.46 -2.70 14.23
CA VAL A 158 1.49 -1.54 15.16
C VAL A 158 0.11 -1.15 15.69
N LEU A 159 -0.98 -1.79 15.25
CA LEU A 159 -2.33 -1.45 15.67
C LEU A 159 -2.58 -1.91 17.11
N ILE A 160 -2.67 -0.96 18.05
CA ILE A 160 -2.90 -1.27 19.48
C ILE A 160 -4.36 -0.99 19.87
N ARG A 161 -4.89 0.20 19.53
CA ARG A 161 -6.24 0.61 19.93
C ARG A 161 -7.00 1.17 18.74
N PRO A 162 -7.77 0.33 18.01
CA PRO A 162 -8.53 0.81 16.86
C PRO A 162 -9.64 1.76 17.30
N LEU A 163 -9.55 3.01 16.84
CA LEU A 163 -10.57 4.03 16.95
C LEU A 163 -11.44 4.00 15.69
N ARG A 164 -12.76 4.03 15.88
CA ARG A 164 -13.70 4.17 14.77
C ARG A 164 -13.66 5.59 14.23
N VAL A 165 -13.41 5.71 12.93
CA VAL A 165 -13.41 6.99 12.22
C VAL A 165 -14.87 7.34 11.85
N PRO A 166 -15.34 8.58 12.04
CA PRO A 166 -16.70 8.96 11.68
C PRO A 166 -16.94 8.82 10.17
N LEU A 167 -18.17 8.43 9.79
CA LEU A 167 -18.55 8.11 8.40
C LEU A 167 -18.26 9.26 7.41
N TRP A 168 -18.56 10.50 7.78
CA TRP A 168 -18.27 11.67 6.91
C TRP A 168 -16.79 11.76 6.55
N LEU A 169 -15.90 11.61 7.54
CA LEU A 169 -14.45 11.71 7.33
C LEU A 169 -13.95 10.52 6.50
N GLN A 170 -14.50 9.33 6.73
CA GLN A 170 -14.21 8.15 5.92
C GLN A 170 -14.58 8.35 4.45
N SER A 171 -15.72 8.98 4.15
CA SER A 171 -16.16 9.22 2.78
C SER A 171 -15.26 10.24 2.06
N VAL A 172 -14.90 11.34 2.74
CA VAL A 172 -14.05 12.39 2.16
C VAL A 172 -12.63 11.85 1.92
N LEU A 173 -12.00 11.25 2.94
CA LEU A 173 -10.66 10.69 2.78
C LEU A 173 -10.65 9.45 1.86
N GLY A 174 -11.79 8.77 1.71
CA GLY A 174 -11.94 7.65 0.78
C GLY A 174 -11.86 8.06 -0.70
N LEU A 175 -12.01 9.35 -1.02
CA LEU A 175 -11.84 9.88 -2.37
C LEU A 175 -10.37 10.10 -2.73
N VAL A 176 -9.52 10.38 -1.74
CA VAL A 176 -8.09 10.70 -1.92
C VAL A 176 -7.34 9.62 -2.70
N PRO A 177 -7.49 8.31 -2.43
CA PRO A 177 -6.85 7.27 -3.22
C PRO A 177 -7.21 7.29 -4.71
N PHE A 178 -8.44 7.69 -5.06
CA PHE A 178 -8.88 7.76 -6.46
C PHE A 178 -8.30 8.99 -7.17
N VAL A 179 -8.27 10.13 -6.49
CA VAL A 179 -7.61 11.34 -6.99
C VAL A 179 -6.12 11.07 -7.20
N TYR A 180 -5.48 10.41 -6.23
CA TYR A 180 -4.08 10.06 -6.32
C TYR A 180 -3.78 9.03 -7.42
N LEU A 181 -4.65 8.03 -7.61
CA LEU A 181 -4.57 7.10 -8.73
C LEU A 181 -4.70 7.81 -10.08
N GLY A 182 -5.67 8.72 -10.21
CA GLY A 182 -5.86 9.52 -11.43
C GLY A 182 -4.65 10.39 -11.75
N ALA A 183 -4.10 11.08 -10.74
CA ALA A 183 -2.87 11.85 -10.88
C ALA A 183 -1.66 10.98 -11.25
N ALA A 184 -1.53 9.80 -10.64
CA ALA A 184 -0.45 8.86 -10.92
C ALA A 184 -0.49 8.34 -12.38
N ILE A 185 -1.69 8.06 -12.90
CA ILE A 185 -1.89 7.65 -14.29
C ILE A 185 -1.59 8.81 -15.23
N LEU A 186 -2.14 10.00 -14.97
CA LEU A 186 -1.94 11.17 -15.82
C LEU A 186 -0.45 11.53 -15.95
N MET A 187 0.26 11.63 -14.83
CA MET A 187 1.67 12.02 -14.80
C MET A 187 2.60 10.94 -15.40
N ALA A 188 2.21 9.67 -15.33
CA ALA A 188 2.92 8.58 -15.99
C ALA A 188 2.67 8.59 -17.51
N ALA A 189 1.44 8.89 -17.94
CA ALA A 189 1.10 8.97 -19.36
C ALA A 189 1.74 10.18 -20.06
N THR A 190 2.03 11.27 -19.34
CA THR A 190 2.72 12.46 -19.86
C THR A 190 4.24 12.42 -19.69
N ASP A 191 4.82 11.26 -19.36
CA ASP A 191 6.25 11.04 -19.10
C ASP A 191 6.90 12.10 -18.17
N SER A 192 6.14 12.58 -17.19
CA SER A 192 6.58 13.71 -16.36
C SER A 192 7.40 13.25 -15.16
N PHE A 193 6.78 12.48 -14.24
CA PHE A 193 7.47 11.83 -13.14
C PHE A 193 6.59 10.80 -12.42
N PHE A 194 7.25 9.85 -11.77
CA PHE A 194 6.61 8.82 -10.94
C PHE A 194 6.24 9.34 -9.54
N ILE A 195 5.09 10.01 -9.42
CA ILE A 195 4.59 10.56 -8.14
C ILE A 195 4.48 9.52 -7.02
N VAL A 196 4.12 8.27 -7.36
CA VAL A 196 3.98 7.18 -6.37
C VAL A 196 5.35 6.81 -5.82
N CYS A 197 6.32 6.52 -6.69
CA CYS A 197 7.65 6.12 -6.27
C CYS A 197 8.42 7.24 -5.55
N ARG A 198 8.16 8.51 -5.92
CA ARG A 198 8.82 9.68 -5.29
C ARG A 198 8.34 9.92 -3.85
N TRP A 199 7.05 9.72 -3.59
CA TRP A 199 6.42 10.00 -2.30
C TRP A 199 6.08 8.74 -1.50
N ASP A 200 6.54 7.56 -1.92
CA ASP A 200 6.32 6.31 -1.18
C ASP A 200 7.14 6.30 0.12
N PRO A 201 6.49 6.44 1.29
CA PRO A 201 7.20 6.49 2.56
C PRO A 201 7.76 5.13 2.99
N PHE A 202 7.26 4.03 2.42
CA PHE A 202 7.55 2.68 2.90
C PHE A 202 8.76 2.07 2.21
N VAL A 203 9.03 2.40 0.94
CA VAL A 203 10.28 1.98 0.28
C VAL A 203 11.49 2.55 1.02
N GLY A 204 11.44 3.83 1.39
CA GLY A 204 12.51 4.45 2.17
C GLY A 204 12.65 3.86 3.58
N PHE A 205 11.52 3.52 4.22
CA PHE A 205 11.53 2.88 5.54
C PHE A 205 12.10 1.45 5.50
N PHE A 206 11.74 0.64 4.50
CA PHE A 206 12.25 -0.73 4.37
C PHE A 206 13.73 -0.80 4.01
N ARG A 207 14.23 0.18 3.25
CA ARG A 207 15.65 0.28 2.90
C ARG A 207 16.49 0.99 3.95
N LEU A 208 15.85 1.61 4.96
CA LEU A 208 16.52 2.52 5.91
C LEU A 208 17.31 3.62 5.20
N ASP A 209 16.88 3.98 3.99
CA ASP A 209 17.53 4.92 3.08
C ASP A 209 16.42 5.70 2.37
N GLY A 210 16.28 6.98 2.74
CA GLY A 210 15.21 7.82 2.22
C GLY A 210 15.39 9.28 2.61
N ASN A 211 14.79 10.16 1.81
CA ASN A 211 14.78 11.59 2.09
C ASN A 211 14.00 11.87 3.38
N LEU A 212 14.49 12.80 4.20
CA LEU A 212 13.91 13.18 5.50
C LEU A 212 12.38 13.39 5.47
N PRO A 213 11.78 14.18 4.54
CA PRO A 213 10.33 14.36 4.47
C PRO A 213 9.56 13.05 4.22
N VAL A 214 10.10 12.14 3.42
CA VAL A 214 9.46 10.85 3.10
C VAL A 214 9.50 9.92 4.32
N MET A 215 10.60 9.94 5.08
CA MET A 215 10.72 9.21 6.34
C MET A 215 9.77 9.77 7.42
N ILE A 216 9.65 11.10 7.54
CA ILE A 216 8.71 11.74 8.46
C ILE A 216 7.28 11.34 8.11
N LEU A 217 6.91 11.38 6.82
CA LEU A 217 5.59 10.95 6.35
C LEU A 217 5.31 9.49 6.75
N GLY A 218 6.27 8.59 6.55
CA GLY A 218 6.16 7.19 6.96
C GLY A 218 5.99 7.01 8.47
N GLY A 219 6.81 7.71 9.26
CA GLY A 219 6.73 7.69 10.72
C GLY A 219 5.37 8.18 11.22
N VAL A 220 4.87 9.30 10.69
CA VAL A 220 3.54 9.83 11.02
C VAL A 220 2.45 8.83 10.65
N LEU A 221 2.51 8.21 9.47
CA LEU A 221 1.56 7.19 9.06
C LEU A 221 1.57 5.97 9.99
N LEU A 222 2.74 5.53 10.46
CA LEU A 222 2.85 4.43 11.43
C LEU A 222 2.28 4.82 12.80
N ILE A 223 2.56 6.03 13.29
CA ILE A 223 1.97 6.54 14.54
C ILE A 223 0.44 6.59 14.44
N VAL A 224 -0.09 7.08 13.31
CA VAL A 224 -1.55 7.09 13.07
C VAL A 224 -2.08 5.66 12.98
N SER A 225 -1.31 4.70 12.44
CA SER A 225 -1.70 3.29 12.33
C SER A 225 -1.90 2.62 13.69
N THR A 226 -1.30 3.14 14.76
CA THR A 226 -1.54 2.66 16.13
C THR A 226 -2.99 2.85 16.60
N PHE A 227 -3.65 3.88 16.08
CA PHE A 227 -5.01 4.27 16.45
C PHE A 227 -6.04 4.02 15.35
N VAL A 228 -5.65 4.11 14.08
CA VAL A 228 -6.55 3.93 12.94
C VAL A 228 -6.10 2.70 12.18
N GLY A 229 -7.01 1.76 11.92
CA GLY A 229 -6.68 0.58 11.12
C GLY A 229 -6.27 0.96 9.69
N ARG A 230 -5.03 0.62 9.30
CA ARG A 230 -4.46 0.73 7.95
C ARG A 230 -4.73 2.08 7.24
N PRO A 231 -4.27 3.22 7.79
CA PRO A 231 -4.58 4.55 7.25
C PRO A 231 -4.02 4.75 5.84
N TYR A 232 -2.82 4.21 5.55
CA TYR A 232 -2.22 4.31 4.21
C TYR A 232 -3.04 3.52 3.18
N CYS A 233 -3.29 2.24 3.45
CA CYS A 233 -4.04 1.39 2.52
C CYS A 233 -5.47 1.89 2.27
N ARG A 234 -6.06 2.59 3.24
CA ARG A 234 -7.44 3.08 3.20
C ARG A 234 -7.58 4.46 2.56
N PHE A 235 -6.63 5.37 2.78
CA PHE A 235 -6.78 6.79 2.42
C PHE A 235 -5.69 7.33 1.49
N LEU A 236 -4.60 6.60 1.24
CA LEU A 236 -3.52 7.09 0.38
C LEU A 236 -3.12 6.12 -0.73
N CYS A 237 -3.25 4.81 -0.54
CA CYS A 237 -2.75 3.82 -1.48
C CYS A 237 -3.56 3.79 -2.80
N PRO A 238 -2.98 4.15 -3.96
CA PRO A 238 -3.68 4.16 -5.24
C PRO A 238 -3.99 2.73 -5.71
N TYR A 239 -3.10 1.77 -5.39
CA TYR A 239 -3.32 0.36 -5.67
C TYR A 239 -4.48 -0.21 -4.84
N GLY A 240 -4.65 0.26 -3.60
CA GLY A 240 -5.77 -0.13 -2.75
C GLY A 240 -7.12 0.31 -3.33
N ALA A 241 -7.16 1.47 -3.99
CA ALA A 241 -8.34 1.96 -4.71
C ALA A 241 -8.67 1.05 -5.91
N LEU A 242 -7.67 0.73 -6.72
CA LEU A 242 -7.79 -0.16 -7.87
C LEU A 242 -8.31 -1.55 -7.45
N LEU A 243 -7.64 -2.20 -6.50
CA LEU A 243 -8.07 -3.50 -5.98
C LEU A 243 -9.43 -3.43 -5.29
N GLY A 244 -9.78 -2.29 -4.69
CA GLY A 244 -11.10 -2.00 -4.16
C GLY A 244 -12.19 -2.08 -5.23
N LEU A 245 -11.97 -1.44 -6.38
CA LEU A 245 -12.88 -1.51 -7.53
C LEU A 245 -13.00 -2.94 -8.06
N CYS A 246 -11.86 -3.60 -8.30
CA CYS A 246 -11.85 -5.00 -8.76
C CYS A 246 -12.61 -5.92 -7.80
N SER A 247 -12.42 -5.71 -6.49
CA SER A 247 -13.08 -6.55 -5.48
C SER A 247 -14.59 -6.40 -5.43
N ARG A 248 -15.20 -5.35 -6.00
CA ARG A 248 -16.67 -5.20 -6.02
C ARG A 248 -17.34 -6.22 -6.92
N VAL A 249 -16.64 -6.65 -7.98
CA VAL A 249 -17.11 -7.64 -8.96
C VAL A 249 -16.51 -9.02 -8.66
N ALA A 250 -15.95 -9.21 -7.45
CA ALA A 250 -15.26 -10.45 -7.16
C ALA A 250 -16.21 -11.65 -7.14
N TRP A 251 -15.74 -12.79 -7.66
CA TRP A 251 -16.55 -14.02 -7.71
C TRP A 251 -16.91 -14.53 -6.31
N LYS A 252 -15.96 -14.52 -5.37
CA LYS A 252 -16.19 -15.01 -4.01
C LYS A 252 -15.56 -14.08 -2.97
N HIS A 253 -16.39 -13.56 -2.06
CA HIS A 253 -15.94 -12.75 -0.92
C HIS A 253 -15.78 -13.59 0.34
N VAL A 254 -15.00 -13.06 1.27
CA VAL A 254 -15.01 -13.54 2.66
C VAL A 254 -16.35 -13.16 3.27
N THR A 255 -17.12 -14.17 3.66
CA THR A 255 -18.38 -14.03 4.40
C THR A 255 -18.20 -14.49 5.83
N ILE A 256 -19.07 -14.01 6.73
CA ILE A 256 -19.18 -14.56 8.10
C ILE A 256 -19.67 -16.01 7.96
N THR A 257 -19.15 -16.93 8.79
CA THR A 257 -19.53 -18.35 8.83
C THR A 257 -21.04 -18.47 9.08
N PRO A 258 -21.87 -18.79 8.08
CA PRO A 258 -23.32 -18.85 8.28
C PRO A 258 -23.70 -20.03 9.20
N ASP A 259 -22.95 -21.12 9.15
CA ASP A 259 -23.25 -22.36 9.86
C ASP A 259 -22.88 -22.32 11.36
N GLU A 260 -22.05 -21.35 11.77
CA GLU A 260 -21.52 -21.21 13.14
C GLU A 260 -21.91 -19.87 13.80
N CYS A 261 -22.52 -18.95 13.04
CA CYS A 261 -22.91 -17.65 13.56
C CYS A 261 -24.11 -17.82 14.51
N VAL A 262 -24.00 -17.26 15.71
CA VAL A 262 -25.09 -17.22 16.72
C VAL A 262 -25.63 -15.80 16.94
N ASN A 263 -25.46 -14.93 15.93
CA ASN A 263 -25.87 -13.52 15.94
C ASN A 263 -25.46 -12.71 17.20
N CYS A 264 -24.25 -12.97 17.72
CA CYS A 264 -23.76 -12.37 18.97
C CYS A 264 -23.28 -10.91 18.85
N ARG A 265 -23.23 -10.34 17.64
CA ARG A 265 -22.76 -8.96 17.32
C ARG A 265 -21.33 -8.60 17.75
N LEU A 266 -20.57 -9.51 18.36
CA LEU A 266 -19.16 -9.31 18.74
C LEU A 266 -18.27 -8.91 17.55
N CYS A 267 -18.62 -9.39 16.34
CA CYS A 267 -17.88 -9.08 15.13
C CYS A 267 -17.98 -7.58 14.76
N GLU A 268 -19.16 -6.97 14.92
CA GLU A 268 -19.40 -5.54 14.68
C GLU A 268 -18.47 -4.72 15.55
N ASP A 269 -18.38 -5.08 16.84
CA ASP A 269 -17.60 -4.31 17.78
C ASP A 269 -16.10 -4.46 17.58
N ALA A 270 -15.67 -5.67 17.23
CA ALA A 270 -14.28 -6.00 16.96
C ALA A 270 -13.76 -5.45 15.63
N CYS A 271 -14.62 -5.04 14.69
CA CYS A 271 -14.20 -4.60 13.36
C CYS A 271 -13.56 -3.20 13.41
N PRO A 272 -12.24 -3.06 13.18
CA PRO A 272 -11.59 -1.74 13.20
C PRO A 272 -11.96 -0.88 11.99
N PHE A 273 -12.55 -1.49 10.96
CA PHE A 273 -12.90 -0.84 9.71
C PHE A 273 -14.38 -0.43 9.62
N GLY A 274 -15.23 -0.89 10.55
CA GLY A 274 -16.68 -0.67 10.47
C GLY A 274 -17.31 -1.26 9.21
N ALA A 275 -16.80 -2.41 8.76
CA ALA A 275 -17.23 -3.04 7.50
C ALA A 275 -18.45 -3.95 7.65
N ILE A 276 -18.81 -4.32 8.88
CA ILE A 276 -19.91 -5.24 9.19
C ILE A 276 -21.18 -4.42 9.33
N ARG A 277 -22.23 -4.82 8.60
CA ARG A 277 -23.55 -4.22 8.71
C ARG A 277 -24.34 -4.94 9.82
N PRO A 278 -25.11 -4.21 10.64
CA PRO A 278 -25.94 -4.83 11.66
C PRO A 278 -27.03 -5.70 10.99
N ALA A 279 -27.34 -6.84 11.60
CA ALA A 279 -28.44 -7.69 11.15
C ALA A 279 -29.78 -6.94 11.34
N THR A 280 -30.53 -6.76 10.25
CA THR A 280 -31.78 -5.99 10.24
C THR A 280 -33.02 -6.85 10.46
N THR A 281 -32.92 -8.19 10.42
CA THR A 281 -34.03 -9.14 10.63
C THR A 281 -33.57 -10.42 11.34
N GLU A 282 -34.50 -11.16 11.96
CA GLU A 282 -34.25 -12.50 12.53
C GLU A 282 -34.07 -13.59 11.46
N GLU A 283 -34.44 -13.34 10.19
CA GLU A 283 -34.27 -14.29 9.07
C GLU A 283 -32.81 -14.41 8.57
N ASP A 284 -31.94 -13.46 8.94
CA ASP A 284 -30.50 -13.48 8.67
C ASP A 284 -29.67 -14.10 9.83
N ALA A 285 -30.32 -14.65 10.86
CA ALA A 285 -29.72 -15.11 12.11
C ALA A 285 -29.30 -16.59 12.08
#